data_AF-A0A4W3HD34-F1
#
_entry.id   AF-A0A4W3HD34-F1
#
_cell.length_a   1.000
_cell.length_b   1.000
_cell.length_c   1.000
_cell.angle_alpha   90.00
_cell.angle_beta   90.00
_cell.angle_gamma   90.00
#
_symmetry.space_group_name_H-M   'P 1'
#
loop_
_entity.id
_entity.type
_entity.pdbx_description
1 polymer ?
#
loop_
_entity_poly.entity_id
_entity_poly.type
_entity_poly.pdbx_seq_one_letter_code
_entity_poly.pdbx_strand_id
1 'polypeptide(L)'
;NSLWFCAAVTYYILIWNYRGNVFQTNCHGLISGDSCCNPLSMGFIKKLVEQKIPGIYVLSLEIGSSITEDMKNSFFMNVNDQVKLVCDVLSKDEKLQKGYNAMGFSQGGQFLRAVAQRCPSPAMFNLITFGGQHQGVYGLPHCPGESSHICDWIRNMLNTGAYRSAVQDHLVQAEYWHDPLNEDLYRNKSIFLADINQERAINQSYKDNLMKLKKFIMVKFLQDSMVDPVDSEWFGFYKVGQAKETYTLKESVLYKEDRLGLKTMDKAGKLQFLTVDGDHLQFSEEWFITNIIPYLK
;
A
#
# COMPACT_ATOMS: atom_id res chain seq x y z
N ASN A 1 19.02 0.32 25.72
CA ASN A 1 17.85 1.24 25.69
C ASN A 1 17.32 1.29 24.28
N SER A 2 16.53 0.29 23.95
CA SER A 2 16.10 -0.07 22.61
C SER A 2 14.74 0.60 22.35
N LEU A 3 14.72 1.66 21.53
CA LEU A 3 13.49 2.23 20.99
C LEU A 3 13.00 1.34 19.85
N TRP A 4 12.16 0.35 20.18
CA TRP A 4 11.35 -0.37 19.22
C TRP A 4 9.88 -0.11 19.58
N PHE A 5 9.30 0.93 18.99
CA PHE A 5 7.90 1.31 19.21
C PHE A 5 7.07 1.01 17.96
N CYS A 6 6.15 0.05 18.11
CA CYS A 6 4.92 -0.19 17.35
C CYS A 6 4.88 0.29 15.89
N ALA A 7 5.13 -0.64 14.96
CA ALA A 7 4.80 -0.49 13.54
C ALA A 7 3.28 -0.59 13.33
N ALA A 8 2.57 0.48 13.70
CA ALA A 8 1.24 0.79 13.21
C ALA A 8 1.39 1.40 11.81
N VAL A 9 1.45 0.54 10.80
CA VAL A 9 1.62 0.94 9.41
C VAL A 9 0.48 1.88 9.00
N THR A 10 0.82 3.10 8.60
CA THR A 10 -0.13 4.08 8.04
C THR A 10 0.38 4.58 6.68
N TYR A 11 -0.54 4.68 5.72
CA TYR A 11 -0.39 5.06 4.30
C TYR A 11 0.36 6.34 4.10
N TYR A 12 1.31 6.42 3.16
CA TYR A 12 1.59 7.70 2.51
C TYR A 12 1.91 7.52 1.04
N ILE A 13 1.26 8.37 0.25
CA ILE A 13 1.27 8.41 -1.20
C ILE A 13 2.09 9.62 -1.62
N LEU A 14 3.23 9.42 -2.28
CA LEU A 14 4.01 10.51 -2.90
C LEU A 14 3.53 10.81 -4.31
N ILE A 15 2.85 11.95 -4.50
CA ILE A 15 2.22 12.33 -5.76
C ILE A 15 2.93 13.49 -6.46
N TRP A 16 3.33 13.30 -7.72
CA TRP A 16 4.22 14.23 -8.46
C TRP A 16 3.57 14.90 -9.69
N ASN A 17 3.96 16.14 -10.01
CA ASN A 17 3.91 16.65 -11.39
C ASN A 17 5.01 17.69 -11.62
N TYR A 18 5.55 17.72 -12.84
CA TYR A 18 6.50 18.72 -13.30
C TYR A 18 5.77 19.89 -13.96
N ARG A 19 5.78 21.08 -13.34
CA ARG A 19 5.91 22.41 -13.99
C ARG A 19 6.08 23.53 -12.96
N GLY A 20 7.22 24.21 -13.00
CA GLY A 20 7.35 25.64 -12.72
C GLY A 20 7.63 26.08 -11.28
N ASN A 21 8.68 26.90 -11.15
CA ASN A 21 9.18 27.62 -9.97
C ASN A 21 8.11 28.10 -8.99
N VAL A 22 8.38 27.98 -7.67
CA VAL A 22 8.39 29.08 -6.67
C VAL A 22 8.62 28.53 -5.25
N PHE A 23 9.60 29.16 -4.58
CA PHE A 23 9.92 29.38 -3.16
C PHE A 23 9.62 28.36 -2.05
N GLN A 24 10.70 28.16 -1.29
CA GLN A 24 10.94 27.44 -0.05
C GLN A 24 10.35 28.13 1.18
N THR A 25 9.76 27.37 2.11
CA THR A 25 9.74 27.71 3.54
C THR A 25 9.86 26.45 4.41
N ASN A 26 10.81 26.52 5.35
CA ASN A 26 11.12 25.51 6.36
C ASN A 26 10.04 25.41 7.44
N CYS A 27 9.86 24.22 8.02
CA CYS A 27 9.52 24.09 9.44
C CYS A 27 10.08 22.77 10.03
N HIS A 28 10.70 22.90 11.20
CA HIS A 28 11.22 21.82 12.06
C HIS A 28 10.19 21.45 13.12
N GLY A 29 10.18 20.19 13.58
CA GLY A 29 9.47 19.75 14.77
C GLY A 29 9.26 18.23 14.81
N LEU A 30 10.03 17.52 15.65
CA LEU A 30 9.85 16.09 16.00
C LEU A 30 8.47 15.84 16.63
N ILE A 31 7.82 14.70 16.34
CA ILE A 31 7.12 13.80 17.29
C ILE A 31 6.60 12.55 16.54
N SER A 32 6.68 11.42 17.24
CA SER A 32 6.51 10.01 16.85
C SER A 32 5.06 9.51 16.76
N GLY A 33 4.84 8.54 15.86
CA GLY A 33 3.54 8.02 15.37
C GLY A 33 3.46 8.36 13.87
N ASP A 34 3.45 7.38 12.97
CA ASP A 34 3.67 7.70 11.55
C ASP A 34 2.46 8.43 10.97
N SER A 35 2.70 9.69 10.59
CA SER A 35 1.73 10.69 10.13
C SER A 35 2.27 11.29 8.82
N CYS A 36 1.44 12.00 8.04
CA CYS A 36 1.84 12.71 6.81
C CYS A 36 3.18 13.44 6.90
N CYS A 37 3.50 13.87 8.12
CA CYS A 37 4.38 14.94 8.44
C CYS A 37 5.38 14.57 9.55
N ASN A 38 5.46 13.30 9.95
CA ASN A 38 6.43 12.83 10.93
C ASN A 38 7.87 12.98 10.39
N PRO A 39 8.75 13.78 11.03
CA PRO A 39 10.08 14.07 10.49
C PRO A 39 11.02 12.86 10.38
N LEU A 40 10.78 11.80 11.16
CA LEU A 40 11.66 10.63 11.25
C LEU A 40 11.30 9.52 10.26
N SER A 41 10.16 9.64 9.57
CA SER A 41 9.69 8.67 8.57
C SER A 41 9.37 9.39 7.27
N MET A 42 8.12 9.80 7.05
CA MET A 42 7.72 10.41 5.77
C MET A 42 8.33 11.79 5.52
N GLY A 43 8.55 12.56 6.58
CA GLY A 43 9.28 13.82 6.47
C GLY A 43 10.71 13.61 5.99
N PHE A 44 11.34 12.47 6.30
CA PHE A 44 12.65 12.09 5.77
C PHE A 44 12.56 11.74 4.28
N ILE A 45 11.60 10.88 3.87
CA ILE A 45 11.42 10.52 2.44
C ILE A 45 11.11 11.74 1.59
N LYS A 46 10.17 12.59 2.03
CA LYS A 46 9.84 13.85 1.35
C LYS A 46 11.07 14.72 1.15
N LYS A 47 11.83 14.98 2.22
CA LYS A 47 13.06 15.77 2.14
C LYS A 47 14.09 15.15 1.20
N LEU A 48 14.27 13.83 1.26
CA LEU A 48 15.21 13.13 0.39
C LEU A 48 14.83 13.27 -1.09
N VAL A 49 13.55 13.12 -1.41
CA VAL A 49 13.02 13.31 -2.77
C VAL A 49 13.21 14.76 -3.23
N GLU A 50 12.84 15.74 -2.39
CA GLU A 50 13.01 17.17 -2.68
C GLU A 50 14.48 17.57 -2.88
N GLN A 51 15.40 16.96 -2.13
CA GLN A 51 16.85 17.17 -2.28
C GLN A 51 17.40 16.60 -3.58
N LYS A 52 16.94 15.41 -4.01
CA LYS A 52 17.45 14.74 -5.22
C LYS A 52 16.76 15.21 -6.50
N ILE A 53 15.57 15.81 -6.41
CA ILE A 53 14.79 16.30 -7.54
C ILE A 53 14.34 17.75 -7.25
N PRO A 54 15.20 18.76 -7.51
CA PRO A 54 14.86 20.14 -7.25
C PRO A 54 13.59 20.59 -7.99
N GLY A 55 12.68 21.26 -7.27
CA GLY A 55 11.41 21.76 -7.82
C GLY A 55 10.28 20.72 -7.91
N ILE A 56 10.49 19.52 -7.34
CA ILE A 56 9.43 18.51 -7.23
C ILE A 56 8.30 18.97 -6.30
N TYR A 57 7.05 18.82 -6.76
CA TYR A 57 5.90 18.89 -5.87
C TYR A 57 5.68 17.52 -5.22
N VAL A 58 5.61 17.53 -3.89
CA VAL A 58 5.34 16.35 -3.06
C VAL A 58 4.08 16.61 -2.24
N LEU A 59 3.02 15.89 -2.57
CA LEU A 59 1.85 15.72 -1.72
C LEU A 59 2.05 14.47 -0.85
N SER A 60 1.91 14.60 0.45
CA SER A 60 1.78 13.50 1.41
C SER A 60 0.33 13.53 1.90
N LEU A 61 -0.43 12.46 1.66
CA LEU A 61 -1.86 12.45 1.98
C LEU A 61 -2.10 12.32 3.48
N GLU A 62 -3.13 13.01 3.95
CA GLU A 62 -3.63 12.93 5.33
C GLU A 62 -5.11 12.56 5.25
N ILE A 63 -5.50 11.48 5.93
CA ILE A 63 -6.87 10.96 5.95
C ILE A 63 -7.55 11.44 7.23
N GLY A 64 -8.07 12.66 7.21
CA GLY A 64 -8.73 13.27 8.36
C GLY A 64 -8.40 14.76 8.47
N SER A 65 -8.77 15.35 9.59
CA SER A 65 -8.51 16.76 9.89
C SER A 65 -7.29 16.99 10.81
N SER A 66 -6.67 15.91 11.29
CA SER A 66 -5.49 15.96 12.14
C SER A 66 -4.69 14.67 12.09
N ILE A 67 -3.41 14.75 12.48
CA ILE A 67 -2.50 13.61 12.66
C ILE A 67 -3.11 12.48 13.52
N THR A 68 -3.83 12.83 14.60
CA THR A 68 -4.45 11.82 15.46
C THR A 68 -5.63 11.12 14.76
N GLU A 69 -6.36 11.85 13.94
CA GLU A 69 -7.45 11.29 13.15
C GLU A 69 -6.91 10.41 12.02
N ASP A 70 -5.87 10.86 11.32
CA ASP A 70 -5.14 10.11 10.29
C ASP A 70 -4.64 8.75 10.82
N MET A 71 -4.00 8.75 11.99
CA MET A 71 -3.57 7.52 12.66
C MET A 71 -4.72 6.61 13.07
N LYS A 72 -5.87 7.15 13.48
CA LYS A 72 -7.04 6.31 13.83
C LYS A 72 -7.69 5.74 12.57
N ASN A 73 -7.81 6.54 11.53
CA ASN A 73 -8.43 6.16 10.27
C ASN A 73 -7.65 5.05 9.57
N SER A 74 -6.33 4.93 9.80
CA SER A 74 -5.54 3.82 9.28
C SER A 74 -5.89 2.44 9.87
N PHE A 75 -6.63 2.40 10.98
CA PHE A 75 -7.17 1.17 11.58
C PHE A 75 -8.67 1.04 11.40
N PHE A 76 -9.42 2.14 11.51
CA PHE A 76 -10.86 2.07 11.75
C PHE A 76 -11.73 2.71 10.67
N MET A 77 -11.16 3.41 9.69
CA MET A 77 -11.93 4.00 8.60
C MET A 77 -12.02 3.02 7.44
N ASN A 78 -13.23 2.80 6.93
CA ASN A 78 -13.46 1.93 5.78
C ASN A 78 -12.54 2.27 4.60
N VAL A 79 -11.84 1.28 4.05
CA VAL A 79 -10.83 1.50 3.01
C VAL A 79 -11.45 2.05 1.73
N ASN A 80 -12.66 1.62 1.37
CA ASN A 80 -13.34 2.13 0.18
C ASN A 80 -13.62 3.63 0.30
N ASP A 81 -13.96 4.10 1.50
CA ASP A 81 -14.14 5.52 1.79
C ASP A 81 -12.81 6.28 1.79
N GLN A 82 -11.74 5.68 2.32
CA GLN A 82 -10.39 6.26 2.22
C GLN A 82 -9.98 6.46 0.76
N VAL A 83 -10.13 5.43 -0.07
CA VAL A 83 -9.80 5.49 -1.51
C VAL A 83 -10.63 6.58 -2.20
N LYS A 84 -11.93 6.69 -1.88
CA LYS A 84 -12.79 7.74 -2.42
C LYS A 84 -12.33 9.13 -2.01
N LEU A 85 -12.02 9.34 -0.73
CA LEU A 85 -11.49 10.60 -0.21
C LEU A 85 -10.20 10.98 -0.95
N VAL A 86 -9.29 10.03 -1.13
CA VAL A 86 -8.05 10.25 -1.86
C VAL A 86 -8.35 10.66 -3.29
N CYS A 87 -9.18 9.92 -4.03
CA CYS A 87 -9.57 10.29 -5.39
C CYS A 87 -10.12 11.73 -5.47
N ASP A 88 -10.94 12.15 -4.50
CA ASP A 88 -11.47 13.52 -4.42
C ASP A 88 -10.36 14.55 -4.20
N VAL A 89 -9.39 14.29 -3.32
CA VAL A 89 -8.21 15.15 -3.10
C VAL A 89 -7.39 15.27 -4.39
N LEU A 90 -7.11 14.17 -5.07
CA LEU A 90 -6.30 14.17 -6.30
C LEU A 90 -6.99 14.92 -7.44
N SER A 91 -8.31 14.79 -7.54
CA SER A 91 -9.09 15.48 -8.57
C SER A 91 -9.08 17.00 -8.43
N LYS A 92 -8.95 17.52 -7.20
CA LYS A 92 -8.99 18.95 -6.89
C LYS A 92 -7.62 19.63 -6.94
N ASP A 93 -6.54 18.85 -6.87
CA ASP A 93 -5.20 19.41 -6.94
C ASP A 93 -4.80 19.71 -8.39
N GLU A 94 -4.75 21.01 -8.73
CA GLU A 94 -4.35 21.49 -10.04
C GLU A 94 -2.94 21.06 -10.46
N LYS A 95 -2.04 20.88 -9.48
CA LYS A 95 -0.68 20.43 -9.76
C LYS A 95 -0.69 19.00 -10.25
N LEU A 96 -1.68 18.16 -9.93
CA LEU A 96 -1.68 16.75 -10.30
C LEU A 96 -2.35 16.46 -11.65
N GLN A 97 -3.01 17.44 -12.26
CA GLN A 97 -3.87 17.24 -13.43
C GLN A 97 -3.15 16.72 -14.68
N LYS A 98 -1.83 16.95 -14.81
CA LYS A 98 -1.03 16.39 -15.94
C LYS A 98 -0.49 14.99 -15.66
N GLY A 99 -0.97 14.35 -14.60
CA GLY A 99 -0.59 13.02 -14.18
C GLY A 99 0.53 13.02 -13.14
N TYR A 100 0.71 11.86 -12.50
CA TYR A 100 1.53 11.73 -11.31
C TYR A 100 2.16 10.37 -11.07
N ASN A 101 3.31 10.34 -10.40
CA ASN A 101 3.84 9.10 -9.80
C ASN A 101 3.23 8.90 -8.42
N ALA A 102 3.18 7.67 -7.93
CA ALA A 102 2.64 7.32 -6.63
C ALA A 102 3.59 6.33 -5.93
N MET A 103 3.87 6.54 -4.65
CA MET A 103 4.61 5.58 -3.82
C MET A 103 3.82 5.23 -2.59
N GLY A 104 3.57 3.95 -2.31
CA GLY A 104 2.82 3.50 -1.14
C GLY A 104 3.66 2.61 -0.24
N PHE A 105 3.61 2.87 1.06
CA PHE A 105 4.32 2.09 2.07
C PHE A 105 3.38 1.10 2.75
N SER A 106 3.76 -0.18 2.71
CA SER A 106 3.03 -1.32 3.28
C SER A 106 1.55 -1.32 2.88
N GLN A 107 0.56 -1.20 3.77
CA GLN A 107 -0.86 -1.14 3.37
C GLN A 107 -1.15 -0.04 2.33
N GLY A 108 -0.35 1.05 2.34
CA GLY A 108 -0.21 2.07 1.30
C GLY A 108 -0.19 1.55 -0.12
N GLY A 109 0.50 0.44 -0.36
CA GLY A 109 0.71 -0.12 -1.68
C GLY A 109 -0.60 -0.59 -2.33
N GLN A 110 -1.37 -1.44 -1.63
CA GLN A 110 -2.64 -1.93 -2.19
C GLN A 110 -3.72 -0.85 -2.27
N PHE A 111 -3.64 0.21 -1.46
CA PHE A 111 -4.63 1.30 -1.49
C PHE A 111 -4.39 2.19 -2.69
N LEU A 112 -3.12 2.48 -2.97
CA LEU A 112 -2.75 3.16 -4.20
C LEU A 112 -3.08 2.38 -5.45
N ARG A 113 -2.89 1.06 -5.41
CA ARG A 113 -3.34 0.20 -6.49
C ARG A 113 -4.85 0.31 -6.69
N ALA A 114 -5.63 0.38 -5.61
CA ALA A 114 -7.07 0.62 -5.68
C ALA A 114 -7.40 1.99 -6.29
N VAL A 115 -6.68 3.07 -5.92
CA VAL A 115 -6.78 4.40 -6.55
C VAL A 115 -6.53 4.29 -8.06
N ALA A 116 -5.45 3.64 -8.47
CA ALA A 116 -5.12 3.44 -9.88
C ALA A 116 -6.22 2.68 -10.65
N GLN A 117 -6.85 1.69 -10.02
CA GLN A 117 -7.93 0.91 -10.62
C GLN A 117 -9.26 1.69 -10.67
N ARG A 118 -9.59 2.48 -9.64
CA ARG A 118 -10.91 3.08 -9.42
C ARG A 118 -11.04 4.51 -9.96
N CYS A 119 -10.01 5.34 -9.85
CA CYS A 119 -10.04 6.73 -10.31
C CYS A 119 -8.85 7.03 -11.23
N PRO A 120 -8.99 6.78 -12.55
CA PRO A 120 -7.89 6.94 -13.51
C PRO A 120 -7.57 8.40 -13.88
N SER A 121 -8.24 9.38 -13.25
CA SER A 121 -8.05 10.82 -13.49
C SER A 121 -7.92 11.55 -12.15
N PRO A 122 -6.82 12.30 -11.91
CA PRO A 122 -5.67 12.46 -12.80
C PRO A 122 -4.89 11.16 -13.04
N ALA A 123 -4.10 11.11 -14.13
CA ALA A 123 -3.47 9.87 -14.56
C ALA A 123 -2.27 9.47 -13.69
N MET A 124 -2.31 8.31 -13.04
CA MET A 124 -1.14 7.73 -12.39
C MET A 124 -0.17 7.14 -13.44
N PHE A 125 1.11 7.51 -13.37
CA PHE A 125 2.18 7.07 -14.25
C PHE A 125 2.92 5.88 -13.68
N ASN A 126 3.70 6.06 -12.62
CA ASN A 126 4.41 4.98 -11.95
C ASN A 126 3.78 4.73 -10.59
N LEU A 127 3.56 3.46 -10.26
CA LEU A 127 3.20 3.03 -8.91
C LEU A 127 4.39 2.27 -8.30
N ILE A 128 4.88 2.73 -7.16
CA ILE A 128 5.95 2.07 -6.39
C ILE A 128 5.36 1.62 -5.06
N THR A 129 5.52 0.35 -4.71
CA THR A 129 4.99 -0.19 -3.46
C THR A 129 6.12 -0.78 -2.63
N PHE A 130 6.21 -0.37 -1.37
CA PHE A 130 7.22 -0.83 -0.42
C PHE A 130 6.57 -1.82 0.54
N GLY A 131 6.83 -3.11 0.36
CA GLY A 131 6.29 -4.14 1.24
C GLY A 131 4.76 -4.21 1.22
N GLY A 132 4.11 -3.86 0.11
CA GLY A 132 2.66 -3.76 0.02
C GLY A 132 1.97 -5.10 -0.18
N GLN A 133 0.92 -5.39 0.59
CA GLN A 133 0.30 -6.72 0.67
C GLN A 133 -0.75 -6.89 -0.43
N HIS A 134 -0.31 -7.10 -1.66
CA HIS A 134 -1.19 -7.11 -2.83
C HIS A 134 -2.15 -8.31 -2.89
N GLN A 135 -1.84 -9.40 -2.20
CA GLN A 135 -2.73 -10.53 -1.97
C GLN A 135 -3.27 -10.57 -0.54
N GLY A 136 -3.15 -9.49 0.22
CA GLY A 136 -3.58 -9.46 1.63
C GLY A 136 -2.61 -10.19 2.55
N VAL A 137 -3.09 -10.50 3.76
CA VAL A 137 -2.33 -11.21 4.79
C VAL A 137 -3.16 -12.33 5.41
N TYR A 138 -2.46 -13.35 5.90
CA TYR A 138 -3.02 -14.44 6.70
C TYR A 138 -2.12 -14.76 7.90
N GLY A 139 -1.69 -13.71 8.58
CA GLY A 139 -0.92 -13.82 9.79
C GLY A 139 -0.85 -12.46 10.46
N LEU A 140 -0.55 -12.47 11.74
CA LEU A 140 -0.30 -11.27 12.50
C LEU A 140 1.18 -11.24 12.84
N PRO A 141 1.92 -10.16 12.51
CA PRO A 141 3.26 -9.98 13.01
C PRO A 141 3.34 -10.21 14.50
N HIS A 142 4.52 -10.60 14.97
CA HIS A 142 4.98 -10.48 16.36
C HIS A 142 4.32 -9.27 17.02
N CYS A 143 3.20 -9.47 17.74
CA CYS A 143 2.57 -8.43 18.53
C CYS A 143 3.48 -8.24 19.74
N PRO A 144 4.36 -7.22 19.75
CA PRO A 144 5.33 -7.09 20.81
C PRO A 144 4.59 -6.48 22.00
N GLY A 145 4.45 -7.28 23.04
CA GLY A 145 4.01 -6.80 24.33
C GLY A 145 2.88 -7.64 24.90
N GLU A 146 3.16 -8.20 26.06
CA GLU A 146 2.20 -8.55 27.11
C GLU A 146 1.36 -7.33 27.58
N SER A 147 1.09 -6.33 26.72
CA SER A 147 0.62 -5.00 27.11
C SER A 147 -0.27 -4.24 26.11
N SER A 148 -0.71 -4.80 24.97
CA SER A 148 -1.67 -4.12 24.06
C SER A 148 -2.97 -4.91 23.88
N HIS A 149 -4.01 -4.49 24.60
CA HIS A 149 -5.39 -5.00 24.45
C HIS A 149 -5.92 -4.88 23.01
N ILE A 150 -5.41 -3.92 22.22
CA ILE A 150 -5.84 -3.68 20.84
C ILE A 150 -5.36 -4.80 19.91
N CYS A 151 -4.11 -5.22 20.05
CA CYS A 151 -3.54 -6.28 19.20
C CYS A 151 -4.18 -7.64 19.47
N ASP A 152 -4.42 -7.98 20.73
CA ASP A 152 -5.15 -9.20 21.10
C ASP A 152 -6.60 -9.16 20.62
N TRP A 153 -7.24 -8.00 20.68
CA TRP A 153 -8.59 -7.82 20.15
C TRP A 153 -8.64 -7.97 18.64
N ILE A 154 -7.72 -7.35 17.89
CA ILE A 154 -7.60 -7.52 16.43
C ILE A 154 -7.36 -8.99 16.09
N ARG A 155 -6.45 -9.67 16.80
CA ARG A 155 -6.19 -11.11 16.62
C ARG A 155 -7.43 -11.95 16.81
N ASN A 156 -8.13 -11.74 17.93
CA ASN A 156 -9.34 -12.50 18.23
C ASN A 156 -10.45 -12.22 17.20
N MET A 157 -10.60 -10.97 16.76
CA MET A 157 -11.59 -10.62 15.74
C MET A 157 -11.27 -11.18 14.38
N LEU A 158 -10.01 -11.14 13.93
CA LEU A 158 -9.64 -11.67 12.62
C LEU A 158 -9.83 -13.19 12.58
N ASN A 159 -9.44 -13.90 13.65
CA ASN A 159 -9.57 -15.36 13.73
C ASN A 159 -11.03 -15.86 13.87
N THR A 160 -11.96 -15.05 14.39
CA THR A 160 -13.34 -15.50 14.68
C THR A 160 -14.44 -14.75 13.92
N GLY A 161 -14.08 -13.66 13.22
CA GLY A 161 -15.05 -12.72 12.71
C GLY A 161 -14.57 -11.70 11.69
N ALA A 162 -13.39 -11.87 11.06
CA ALA A 162 -12.89 -10.94 10.03
C ALA A 162 -13.95 -10.61 8.98
N TYR A 163 -14.72 -11.64 8.57
CA TYR A 163 -15.72 -11.56 7.50
C TYR A 163 -17.14 -11.21 7.98
N ARG A 164 -17.32 -10.80 9.23
CA ARG A 164 -18.59 -10.21 9.69
C ARG A 164 -18.70 -8.80 9.14
N SER A 165 -19.88 -8.41 8.62
CA SER A 165 -20.08 -7.10 7.97
C SER A 165 -19.62 -5.93 8.84
N ALA A 166 -19.99 -5.91 10.13
CA ALA A 166 -19.58 -4.84 11.04
C ALA A 166 -18.05 -4.73 11.20
N VAL A 167 -17.33 -5.85 11.10
CA VAL A 167 -15.86 -5.88 11.21
C VAL A 167 -15.22 -5.43 9.90
N GLN A 168 -15.72 -5.92 8.77
CA GLN A 168 -15.30 -5.45 7.44
C GLN A 168 -15.50 -3.93 7.30
N ASP A 169 -16.58 -3.37 7.85
CA ASP A 169 -16.87 -1.95 7.66
C ASP A 169 -16.07 -1.00 8.58
N HIS A 170 -15.47 -1.50 9.66
CA HIS A 170 -14.83 -0.68 10.71
C HIS A 170 -13.41 -1.11 11.08
N LEU A 171 -12.84 -2.12 10.43
CA LEU A 171 -11.47 -2.58 10.69
C LEU A 171 -10.72 -2.78 9.38
N VAL A 172 -9.82 -1.85 9.10
CA VAL A 172 -9.00 -1.79 7.88
C VAL A 172 -8.26 -3.10 7.62
N GLN A 173 -7.67 -3.70 8.65
CA GLN A 173 -6.93 -4.96 8.55
C GLN A 173 -7.82 -6.13 8.11
N ALA A 174 -9.10 -6.11 8.48
CA ALA A 174 -10.05 -7.14 8.06
C ALA A 174 -10.36 -7.06 6.56
N GLU A 175 -10.36 -5.85 5.98
CA GLU A 175 -10.71 -5.62 4.58
C GLU A 175 -9.71 -6.23 3.59
N TYR A 176 -8.47 -6.49 4.03
CA TYR A 176 -7.44 -7.23 3.30
C TYR A 176 -6.95 -8.50 4.01
N TRP A 177 -7.72 -9.00 4.97
CA TRP A 177 -7.53 -10.35 5.51
C TRP A 177 -7.96 -11.38 4.47
N HIS A 178 -7.03 -12.27 4.11
CA HIS A 178 -7.23 -13.26 3.06
C HIS A 178 -7.01 -14.66 3.63
N ASP A 179 -8.10 -15.36 3.94
CA ASP A 179 -8.06 -16.70 4.52
C ASP A 179 -7.90 -17.79 3.45
N PRO A 180 -6.71 -18.40 3.28
CA PRO A 180 -6.50 -19.43 2.28
C PRO A 180 -7.18 -20.76 2.66
N LEU A 181 -7.58 -20.95 3.93
CA LEU A 181 -8.32 -22.15 4.37
C LEU A 181 -9.79 -22.07 3.96
N ASN A 182 -10.34 -20.86 3.82
CA ASN A 182 -11.73 -20.62 3.44
C ASN A 182 -11.86 -19.51 2.39
N GLU A 183 -11.27 -19.78 1.22
CA GLU A 183 -11.30 -18.90 0.04
C GLU A 183 -12.71 -18.43 -0.32
N ASP A 184 -13.71 -19.31 -0.29
CA ASP A 184 -15.07 -18.94 -0.69
C ASP A 184 -15.68 -17.91 0.27
N LEU A 185 -15.38 -17.99 1.56
CA LEU A 185 -15.78 -16.96 2.51
C LEU A 185 -15.06 -15.64 2.23
N TYR A 186 -13.75 -15.68 2.00
CA TYR A 186 -12.96 -14.51 1.61
C TYR A 186 -13.54 -13.81 0.37
N ARG A 187 -13.70 -14.54 -0.74
CA ARG A 187 -14.21 -14.00 -2.01
C ARG A 187 -15.57 -13.33 -1.86
N ASN A 188 -16.45 -13.93 -1.06
CA ASN A 188 -17.81 -13.46 -0.88
C ASN A 188 -17.97 -12.33 0.15
N LYS A 189 -17.04 -12.20 1.11
CA LYS A 189 -17.19 -11.28 2.25
C LYS A 189 -16.18 -10.16 2.33
N SER A 190 -15.00 -10.29 1.72
CA SER A 190 -14.02 -9.19 1.70
C SER A 190 -14.57 -8.02 0.88
N ILE A 191 -14.75 -6.87 1.51
CA ILE A 191 -15.36 -5.69 0.86
C ILE A 191 -14.36 -4.86 0.04
N PHE A 192 -13.06 -5.11 0.21
CA PHE A 192 -11.99 -4.36 -0.46
C PHE A 192 -11.08 -5.25 -1.30
N LEU A 193 -10.31 -6.15 -0.67
CA LEU A 193 -9.26 -6.89 -1.38
C LEU A 193 -9.83 -7.82 -2.45
N ALA A 194 -10.90 -8.55 -2.14
CA ALA A 194 -11.57 -9.42 -3.13
C ALA A 194 -12.16 -8.63 -4.31
N ASP A 195 -12.54 -7.37 -4.10
CA ASP A 195 -13.01 -6.48 -5.17
C ASP A 195 -11.84 -6.09 -6.09
N ILE A 196 -10.79 -5.50 -5.53
CA ILE A 196 -9.66 -5.00 -6.34
C ILE A 196 -8.81 -6.13 -6.94
N ASN A 197 -8.97 -7.38 -6.48
CA ASN A 197 -8.34 -8.57 -7.04
C ASN A 197 -9.24 -9.36 -7.99
N GLN A 198 -10.44 -8.86 -8.32
CA GLN A 198 -11.35 -9.46 -9.31
C GLN A 198 -11.79 -10.90 -8.92
N GLU A 199 -11.97 -11.15 -7.62
CA GLU A 199 -12.27 -12.49 -7.10
C GLU A 199 -13.70 -12.94 -7.42
N ARG A 200 -14.64 -12.00 -7.47
CA ARG A 200 -16.07 -12.25 -7.72
C ARG A 200 -16.44 -12.11 -9.19
N ALA A 201 -15.91 -11.08 -9.84
CA ALA A 201 -16.19 -10.75 -11.22
C ALA A 201 -15.04 -9.92 -11.82
N ILE A 202 -14.88 -10.01 -13.13
CA ILE A 202 -13.89 -9.20 -13.86
C ILE A 202 -14.49 -7.81 -14.10
N ASN A 203 -14.05 -6.83 -13.32
CA ASN A 203 -14.27 -5.43 -13.61
C ASN A 203 -13.30 -4.96 -14.72
N GLN A 204 -13.79 -4.80 -15.95
CA GLN A 204 -12.96 -4.42 -17.09
C GLN A 204 -12.25 -3.07 -16.89
N SER A 205 -12.92 -2.10 -16.25
CA SER A 205 -12.33 -0.79 -15.97
C SER A 205 -11.09 -0.88 -15.07
N TYR A 206 -11.09 -1.79 -14.08
CA TYR A 206 -9.94 -1.97 -13.18
C TYR A 206 -8.73 -2.51 -13.94
N LYS A 207 -8.96 -3.49 -14.81
CA LYS A 207 -7.94 -4.03 -15.71
C LYS A 207 -7.39 -2.95 -16.63
N ASP A 208 -8.26 -2.23 -17.33
CA ASP A 208 -7.86 -1.19 -18.28
C ASP A 208 -7.09 -0.05 -17.59
N ASN A 209 -7.54 0.36 -16.41
CA ASN A 209 -6.92 1.45 -15.65
C ASN A 209 -5.56 1.05 -15.08
N LEU A 210 -5.42 -0.15 -14.52
CA LEU A 210 -4.12 -0.62 -14.02
C LEU A 210 -3.09 -0.75 -15.15
N MET A 211 -3.52 -1.21 -16.33
CA MET A 211 -2.66 -1.30 -17.51
C MET A 211 -2.19 0.05 -18.06
N LYS A 212 -2.83 1.19 -17.69
CA LYS A 212 -2.39 2.54 -18.06
C LYS A 212 -1.11 2.96 -17.35
N LEU A 213 -0.77 2.34 -16.21
CA LEU A 213 0.51 2.58 -15.54
C LEU A 213 1.66 2.36 -16.52
N LYS A 214 2.65 3.25 -16.47
CA LYS A 214 3.92 3.10 -17.21
C LYS A 214 4.78 2.04 -16.55
N LYS A 215 4.89 2.09 -15.23
CA LYS A 215 5.61 1.09 -14.41
C LYS A 215 4.84 0.79 -13.13
N PHE A 216 4.88 -0.47 -12.73
CA PHE A 216 4.42 -0.92 -11.41
C PHE A 216 5.59 -1.65 -10.75
N ILE A 217 6.21 -0.97 -9.79
CA ILE A 217 7.41 -1.39 -9.08
C ILE A 217 6.97 -1.93 -7.71
N MET A 218 7.33 -3.18 -7.41
CA MET A 218 7.03 -3.82 -6.14
C MET A 218 8.35 -4.14 -5.44
N VAL A 219 8.55 -3.56 -4.25
CA VAL A 219 9.73 -3.77 -3.41
C VAL A 219 9.37 -4.80 -2.34
N LYS A 220 10.13 -5.91 -2.32
CA LYS A 220 10.02 -6.97 -1.33
C LYS A 220 11.14 -6.87 -0.29
N PHE A 221 10.82 -6.97 0.99
CA PHE A 221 11.77 -7.05 2.09
C PHE A 221 12.12 -8.52 2.36
N LEU A 222 13.40 -8.86 2.29
CA LEU A 222 13.83 -10.27 2.38
C LEU A 222 13.77 -10.84 3.79
N GLN A 223 13.81 -9.98 4.81
CA GLN A 223 13.76 -10.36 6.22
C GLN A 223 12.49 -9.84 6.90
N ASP A 224 11.42 -9.64 6.12
CA ASP A 224 10.17 -9.08 6.62
C ASP A 224 9.55 -9.99 7.70
N SER A 225 9.41 -9.45 8.91
CA SER A 225 8.79 -10.11 10.05
C SER A 225 7.34 -9.67 10.28
N MET A 226 6.83 -8.77 9.44
CA MET A 226 5.52 -8.13 9.56
C MET A 226 4.49 -8.67 8.56
N VAL A 227 4.86 -8.83 7.30
CA VAL A 227 3.95 -9.32 6.27
C VAL A 227 3.95 -10.85 6.25
N ASP A 228 2.78 -11.44 6.48
CA ASP A 228 2.61 -12.90 6.42
C ASP A 228 1.51 -13.29 5.42
N PRO A 229 1.83 -13.94 4.29
CA PRO A 229 3.17 -14.31 3.82
C PRO A 229 3.89 -13.14 3.12
N VAL A 230 5.21 -13.05 3.28
CA VAL A 230 6.08 -12.05 2.60
C VAL A 230 5.93 -12.06 1.07
N ASP A 231 5.54 -13.21 0.49
CA ASP A 231 5.25 -13.31 -0.95
C ASP A 231 4.12 -12.38 -1.42
N SER A 232 3.24 -11.92 -0.52
CA SER A 232 2.19 -10.95 -0.81
C SER A 232 2.73 -9.62 -1.33
N GLU A 233 3.97 -9.25 -0.97
CA GLU A 233 4.68 -8.07 -1.46
C GLU A 233 4.89 -8.08 -2.98
N TRP A 234 4.95 -9.27 -3.57
CA TRP A 234 5.09 -9.53 -5.01
C TRP A 234 3.88 -10.27 -5.60
N PHE A 235 2.69 -10.06 -5.04
CA PHE A 235 1.43 -10.69 -5.48
C PHE A 235 1.39 -12.23 -5.37
N GLY A 236 2.35 -12.85 -4.68
CA GLY A 236 2.27 -14.24 -4.27
C GLY A 236 1.38 -14.40 -3.04
N PHE A 237 0.96 -15.64 -2.74
CA PHE A 237 0.19 -15.92 -1.53
C PHE A 237 0.22 -17.41 -1.18
N TYR A 238 -0.43 -17.82 -0.10
CA TYR A 238 -0.60 -19.24 0.22
C TYR A 238 -1.43 -19.97 -0.84
N LYS A 239 -1.07 -21.23 -1.11
CA LYS A 239 -1.91 -22.12 -1.93
C LYS A 239 -3.22 -22.42 -1.19
N VAL A 240 -4.32 -22.50 -1.94
CA VAL A 240 -5.68 -22.75 -1.44
C VAL A 240 -5.74 -24.02 -0.57
N GLY A 241 -6.46 -23.93 0.55
CA GLY A 241 -6.73 -25.01 1.49
C GLY A 241 -5.66 -25.22 2.57
N GLN A 242 -4.62 -24.38 2.60
CA GLN A 242 -3.52 -24.49 3.57
C GLN A 242 -2.79 -23.14 3.76
N ALA A 243 -1.91 -23.04 4.77
CA ALA A 243 -1.18 -21.81 5.11
C ALA A 243 0.33 -22.06 5.35
N LYS A 244 0.95 -22.88 4.49
CA LYS A 244 2.37 -23.28 4.59
C LYS A 244 3.14 -23.03 3.29
N GLU A 245 2.66 -23.61 2.19
CA GLU A 245 3.25 -23.43 0.86
C GLU A 245 2.68 -22.18 0.18
N THR A 246 3.54 -21.37 -0.41
CA THR A 246 3.14 -20.19 -1.20
C THR A 246 3.20 -20.48 -2.71
N TYR A 247 2.49 -19.68 -3.48
CA TYR A 247 2.60 -19.55 -4.93
C TYR A 247 3.12 -18.16 -5.28
N THR A 248 3.79 -18.05 -6.42
CA THR A 248 4.22 -16.78 -7.02
C THR A 248 3.11 -16.16 -7.86
N LEU A 249 3.18 -14.85 -8.15
CA LEU A 249 2.22 -14.18 -9.05
C LEU A 249 1.97 -14.98 -10.34
N LYS A 250 3.02 -15.51 -10.98
CA LYS A 250 2.93 -16.24 -12.26
C LYS A 250 2.17 -17.57 -12.16
N GLU A 251 2.13 -18.17 -10.98
CA GLU A 251 1.42 -19.42 -10.71
C GLU A 251 -0.06 -19.18 -10.38
N SER A 252 -0.43 -17.96 -9.97
CA SER A 252 -1.80 -17.59 -9.59
C SER A 252 -2.78 -17.63 -10.76
N VAL A 253 -4.06 -17.86 -10.45
CA VAL A 253 -5.17 -17.75 -11.41
C VAL A 253 -5.29 -16.32 -11.94
N LEU A 254 -5.12 -15.33 -11.06
CA LEU A 254 -5.13 -13.89 -11.37
C LEU A 254 -4.22 -13.55 -12.56
N TYR A 255 -3.00 -14.10 -12.59
CA TYR A 255 -2.05 -13.90 -13.68
C TYR A 255 -2.33 -14.80 -14.88
N LYS A 256 -2.63 -16.09 -14.68
CA LYS A 256 -2.85 -17.04 -15.77
C LYS A 256 -4.01 -16.62 -16.68
N GLU A 257 -5.11 -16.18 -16.09
CA GLU A 257 -6.30 -15.66 -16.76
C GLU A 257 -6.22 -14.15 -17.05
N ASP A 258 -5.15 -13.48 -16.60
CA ASP A 258 -4.90 -12.06 -16.82
C ASP A 258 -6.06 -11.15 -16.35
N ARG A 259 -6.69 -11.48 -15.21
CA ARG A 259 -7.91 -10.78 -14.73
C ARG A 259 -7.72 -9.28 -14.46
N LEU A 260 -6.49 -8.90 -14.08
CA LEU A 260 -6.07 -7.51 -13.84
C LEU A 260 -5.16 -6.94 -14.93
N GLY A 261 -4.81 -7.70 -15.96
CA GLY A 261 -3.83 -7.27 -16.96
C GLY A 261 -2.36 -7.44 -16.55
N LEU A 262 -2.08 -8.09 -15.40
CA LEU A 262 -0.73 -8.27 -14.86
C LEU A 262 0.19 -9.08 -15.79
N LYS A 263 -0.33 -10.09 -16.49
CA LYS A 263 0.44 -10.87 -17.47
C LYS A 263 0.76 -10.04 -18.69
N THR A 264 -0.18 -9.21 -19.13
CA THR A 264 0.03 -8.26 -20.22
C THR A 264 1.08 -7.20 -19.83
N MET A 265 1.00 -6.65 -18.62
CA MET A 265 1.97 -5.68 -18.09
C MET A 265 3.37 -6.30 -17.92
N ASP A 266 3.48 -7.52 -17.43
CA ASP A 266 4.75 -8.23 -17.25
C ASP A 266 5.46 -8.44 -18.60
N LYS A 267 4.73 -8.93 -19.62
CA LYS A 267 5.25 -9.09 -20.98
C LYS A 267 5.69 -7.77 -21.63
N ALA A 268 5.02 -6.67 -21.29
CA ALA A 268 5.39 -5.33 -21.73
C ALA A 268 6.52 -4.70 -20.90
N GLY A 269 7.10 -5.41 -19.94
CA GLY A 269 8.17 -4.92 -19.06
C GLY A 269 7.71 -3.82 -18.11
N LYS A 270 6.40 -3.72 -17.82
CA LYS A 270 5.84 -2.71 -16.92
C LYS A 270 5.96 -3.09 -15.45
N LEU A 271 5.94 -4.39 -15.12
CA LEU A 271 6.18 -4.86 -13.76
C LEU A 271 7.68 -4.86 -13.45
N GLN A 272 8.07 -4.37 -12.28
CA GLN A 272 9.44 -4.41 -11.77
C GLN A 272 9.41 -5.00 -10.35
N PHE A 273 10.30 -5.94 -10.09
CA PHE A 273 10.40 -6.66 -8.83
C PHE A 273 11.75 -6.34 -8.21
N LEU A 274 11.74 -5.55 -7.13
CA LEU A 274 12.95 -5.14 -6.41
C LEU A 274 13.00 -5.80 -5.05
N THR A 275 14.19 -6.07 -4.54
CA THR A 275 14.39 -6.62 -3.19
C THR A 275 15.25 -5.70 -2.36
N VAL A 276 14.97 -5.65 -1.06
CA VAL A 276 15.81 -5.03 -0.04
C VAL A 276 16.19 -6.11 0.97
N ASP A 277 17.47 -6.17 1.33
CA ASP A 277 17.92 -6.97 2.46
C ASP A 277 17.70 -6.18 3.77
N GLY A 278 16.56 -6.41 4.40
CA GLY A 278 16.10 -5.71 5.59
C GLY A 278 14.73 -6.22 6.05
N ASP A 279 14.36 -5.86 7.28
CA ASP A 279 13.00 -6.09 7.80
C ASP A 279 12.01 -5.06 7.21
N HIS A 280 10.74 -5.14 7.59
CA HIS A 280 9.65 -4.36 7.03
C HIS A 280 9.94 -2.85 7.00
N LEU A 281 9.91 -2.28 5.79
CA LEU A 281 10.20 -0.85 5.52
C LEU A 281 11.61 -0.39 5.91
N GLN A 282 12.52 -1.32 6.21
CA GLN A 282 13.91 -1.02 6.53
C GLN A 282 14.76 -1.02 5.26
N PHE A 283 15.16 0.17 4.80
CA PHE A 283 16.07 0.35 3.67
C PHE A 283 17.02 1.53 3.93
N SER A 284 18.20 1.50 3.31
CA SER A 284 19.17 2.60 3.41
C SER A 284 18.81 3.74 2.45
N GLU A 285 19.28 4.96 2.78
CA GLU A 285 19.18 6.12 1.88
C GLU A 285 19.83 5.83 0.52
N GLU A 286 21.02 5.21 0.53
CA GLU A 286 21.75 4.85 -0.69
C GLU A 286 20.94 3.90 -1.58
N TRP A 287 20.30 2.89 -0.98
CA TRP A 287 19.45 1.96 -1.71
C TRP A 287 18.26 2.69 -2.34
N PHE A 288 17.60 3.58 -1.59
CA PHE A 288 16.47 4.38 -2.09
C PHE A 288 16.89 5.30 -3.24
N ILE A 289 18.01 6.02 -3.10
CA ILE A 289 18.53 6.89 -4.15
C ILE A 289 18.85 6.10 -5.42
N THR A 290 19.48 4.94 -5.27
CA THR A 290 19.93 4.14 -6.41
C THR A 290 18.77 3.47 -7.14
N ASN A 291 17.80 2.92 -6.39
CA ASN A 291 16.77 2.04 -6.95
C ASN A 291 15.42 2.73 -7.17
N ILE A 292 15.11 3.81 -6.47
CA ILE A 292 13.77 4.43 -6.47
C ILE A 292 13.76 5.78 -7.20
N ILE A 293 14.72 6.66 -6.92
CA ILE A 293 14.79 7.99 -7.55
C ILE A 293 14.77 7.94 -9.10
N PRO A 294 15.38 6.96 -9.80
CA PRO A 294 15.28 6.86 -11.25
C PRO A 294 13.85 6.74 -11.79
N TYR A 295 12.91 6.20 -11.00
CA TYR A 295 11.50 6.08 -11.38
C TYR A 295 10.67 7.35 -11.09
N LEU A 296 11.26 8.33 -10.40
CA LEU A 296 10.59 9.57 -10.01
C LEU A 296 11.01 10.79 -10.85
N LYS A 297 12.03 10.65 -11.70
CA LYS A 297 12.46 11.66 -12.69
C LYS A 297 11.61 11.58 -13.96
#